data_AF-B7RIT0-F1
#
_entry.id   AF-B7RIT0-F1
#
_cell.length_a   1.000
_cell.length_b   1.000
_cell.length_c   1.000
_cell.angle_alpha   90.00
_cell.angle_beta   90.00
_cell.angle_gamma   90.00
#
_symmetry.space_group_name_H-M   'P 1'
#
loop_
_entity.id
_entity.type
_entity.pdbx_description
1 polymer ?
#
loop_
_entity_poly.entity_id
_entity_poly.type
_entity_poly.pdbx_seq_one_letter_code
_entity_poly.pdbx_strand_id
1 'polypeptide(L)'
;MSKIETEIDQVIASIIQDHKTADRELGSLKAINDHYDLLIKKIVGSFSGHFIATAQLSIFNSLVLFLNRHMENNGHSIFRLIRLISENKSLVAQRHSEGRSQHPTTWESTEELDLSINSMLHHGNSLKNDRHFKRLRVFRDSYLGHRLGRTAFDEKLQKDGIDDLRISLNDAIDLMERATYLTGLATVIWDGGIWQGHTERMEGGYKNTQLFIDLLPELSELELKIAKDHK
;
A
#
# COMPACT_ATOMS: atom_id res chain seq x y z
N MET A 1 17.97 11.83 24.04
CA MET A 1 17.23 11.63 22.78
C MET A 1 16.82 13.00 22.26
N SER A 2 17.23 13.37 21.06
CA SER A 2 16.91 14.66 20.46
C SER A 2 15.44 14.73 20.03
N LYS A 3 14.88 15.94 19.91
CA LYS A 3 13.48 16.13 19.46
C LYS A 3 13.24 15.50 18.08
N ILE A 4 14.25 15.56 17.20
CA ILE A 4 14.18 15.04 15.84
C ILE A 4 14.25 13.51 15.80
N GLU A 5 15.03 12.87 16.70
CA GLU A 5 15.02 11.40 16.85
C GLU A 5 13.62 10.91 17.22
N THR A 6 13.00 11.53 18.24
CA THR A 6 11.64 11.20 18.68
C THR A 6 10.63 11.36 17.56
N GLU A 7 10.77 12.40 16.73
CA GLU A 7 9.88 12.65 15.60
C GLU A 7 10.01 11.54 14.53
N ILE A 8 11.23 11.14 14.17
CA ILE A 8 11.46 10.10 13.17
C ILE A 8 10.94 8.74 13.71
N ASP A 9 11.22 8.41 14.96
CA ASP A 9 10.73 7.19 15.62
C ASP A 9 9.19 7.13 15.62
N GLN A 10 8.52 8.24 15.92
CA GLN A 10 7.05 8.33 15.88
C GLN A 10 6.48 8.14 14.47
N VAL A 11 7.11 8.77 13.46
CA VAL A 11 6.69 8.62 12.06
C VAL A 11 6.86 7.17 11.62
N ILE A 12 7.99 6.53 11.91
CA ILE A 12 8.24 5.12 11.58
C ILE A 12 7.24 4.19 12.27
N ALA A 13 7.00 4.39 13.58
CA ALA A 13 6.07 3.55 14.33
C ALA A 13 4.64 3.62 13.76
N SER A 14 4.16 4.83 13.45
CA SER A 14 2.85 5.03 12.83
C SER A 14 2.75 4.34 11.47
N ILE A 15 3.79 4.51 10.65
CA ILE A 15 3.87 3.94 9.32
C ILE A 15 3.88 2.40 9.35
N ILE A 16 4.72 1.79 10.20
CA ILE A 16 4.78 0.34 10.39
C ILE A 16 3.42 -0.19 10.85
N GLN A 17 2.77 0.51 11.78
CA GLN A 17 1.47 0.11 12.29
C GLN A 17 0.40 0.10 11.18
N ASP A 18 0.39 1.13 10.33
CA ASP A 18 -0.55 1.22 9.22
C ASP A 18 -0.32 0.12 8.16
N HIS A 19 0.95 -0.21 7.89
CA HIS A 19 1.31 -1.27 6.93
C HIS A 19 0.88 -2.67 7.37
N LYS A 20 0.76 -2.97 8.67
CA LYS A 20 0.34 -4.31 9.12
C LYS A 20 -0.99 -4.75 8.53
N THR A 21 -1.95 -3.84 8.42
CA THR A 21 -3.27 -4.12 7.83
C THR A 21 -3.16 -4.15 6.32
N ALA A 22 -2.51 -3.15 5.73
CA ALA A 22 -2.38 -3.00 4.28
C ALA A 22 -1.62 -4.17 3.62
N ASP A 23 -0.61 -4.73 4.30
CA ASP A 23 0.13 -5.92 3.83
C ASP A 23 -0.80 -7.12 3.58
N ARG A 24 -1.76 -7.33 4.50
CA ARG A 24 -2.71 -8.45 4.42
C ARG A 24 -3.75 -8.22 3.31
N GLU A 25 -4.22 -6.98 3.17
CA GLU A 25 -5.13 -6.57 2.10
C GLU A 25 -4.45 -6.69 0.73
N LEU A 26 -3.18 -6.27 0.61
CA LEU A 26 -2.37 -6.45 -0.59
C LEU A 26 -2.27 -7.92 -0.99
N GLY A 27 -1.95 -8.81 -0.04
CA GLY A 27 -1.93 -10.25 -0.26
C GLY A 27 -3.26 -10.79 -0.79
N SER A 28 -4.37 -10.34 -0.21
CA SER A 28 -5.71 -10.73 -0.62
C SER A 28 -6.03 -10.27 -2.05
N LEU A 29 -5.68 -9.02 -2.38
CA LEU A 29 -5.88 -8.44 -3.71
C LEU A 29 -5.02 -9.11 -4.78
N LYS A 30 -3.78 -9.50 -4.46
CA LYS A 30 -2.94 -10.31 -5.34
C LYS A 30 -3.58 -11.66 -5.66
N ALA A 31 -4.07 -12.38 -4.64
CA ALA A 31 -4.76 -13.65 -4.85
C ALA A 31 -6.02 -13.49 -5.72
N ILE A 32 -6.80 -12.43 -5.51
CA ILE A 32 -7.95 -12.08 -6.36
C ILE A 32 -7.53 -11.83 -7.80
N ASN A 33 -6.46 -11.08 -8.03
CA ASN A 33 -5.95 -10.77 -9.35
C ASN A 33 -5.49 -12.04 -10.09
N ASP A 34 -4.73 -12.89 -9.42
CA ASP A 34 -4.19 -14.13 -9.99
C ASP A 34 -5.29 -15.16 -10.30
N HIS A 35 -6.38 -15.16 -9.52
CA HIS A 35 -7.48 -16.12 -9.65
C HIS A 35 -8.78 -15.45 -10.11
N TYR A 36 -8.69 -14.32 -10.82
CA TYR A 36 -9.84 -13.49 -11.16
C TYR A 36 -10.92 -14.25 -11.94
N ASP A 37 -10.52 -14.99 -12.98
CA ASP A 37 -11.45 -15.74 -13.83
C ASP A 37 -12.20 -16.82 -13.05
N LEU A 38 -11.49 -17.52 -12.16
CA LEU A 38 -12.08 -18.55 -11.30
C LEU A 38 -13.08 -17.94 -10.32
N LEU A 39 -12.71 -16.84 -9.69
CA LEU A 39 -13.58 -16.11 -8.78
C LEU A 39 -14.84 -15.60 -9.49
N ILE A 40 -14.70 -14.97 -10.66
CA ILE A 40 -15.83 -14.46 -11.46
C ILE A 40 -16.80 -15.60 -11.81
N LYS A 41 -16.28 -16.74 -12.26
CA LYS A 41 -17.10 -17.94 -12.52
C LYS A 41 -17.92 -18.36 -11.29
N LYS A 42 -17.34 -18.27 -10.08
CA LYS A 42 -17.99 -18.70 -8.84
C LYS A 42 -19.06 -17.71 -8.33
N ILE A 43 -18.93 -16.42 -8.62
CA ILE A 43 -19.80 -15.37 -8.03
C ILE A 43 -20.82 -14.78 -9.00
N VAL A 44 -20.62 -14.90 -10.32
CA VAL A 44 -21.52 -14.28 -11.31
C VAL A 44 -22.94 -14.85 -11.23
N GLY A 45 -23.92 -13.96 -11.28
CA GLY A 45 -25.34 -14.33 -11.29
C GLY A 45 -25.90 -14.75 -9.92
N SER A 46 -25.13 -14.63 -8.85
CA SER A 46 -25.54 -14.95 -7.48
C SER A 46 -25.73 -13.71 -6.61
N PHE A 47 -26.71 -13.77 -5.70
CA PHE A 47 -26.94 -12.72 -4.71
C PHE A 47 -25.79 -12.65 -3.70
N SER A 48 -25.37 -13.78 -3.12
CA SER A 48 -24.18 -13.88 -2.26
C SER A 48 -22.90 -13.45 -2.99
N GLY A 49 -22.79 -13.74 -4.29
CA GLY A 49 -21.71 -13.29 -5.14
C GLY A 49 -21.62 -11.76 -5.24
N HIS A 50 -22.74 -11.06 -5.24
CA HIS A 50 -22.76 -9.59 -5.20
C HIS A 50 -22.17 -9.03 -3.90
N PHE A 51 -22.42 -9.66 -2.74
CA PHE A 51 -21.80 -9.26 -1.48
C PHE A 51 -20.28 -9.47 -1.50
N ILE A 52 -19.83 -10.59 -2.08
CA ILE A 52 -18.40 -10.87 -2.23
C ILE A 52 -17.74 -9.80 -3.11
N ALA A 53 -18.34 -9.47 -4.25
CA ALA A 53 -17.83 -8.41 -5.13
C ALA A 53 -17.77 -7.04 -4.41
N THR A 54 -18.77 -6.73 -3.59
CA THR A 54 -18.79 -5.50 -2.78
C THR A 54 -17.69 -5.50 -1.71
N ALA A 55 -17.46 -6.64 -1.04
CA ALA A 55 -16.38 -6.77 -0.07
C ALA A 55 -15.00 -6.59 -0.72
N GLN A 56 -14.80 -7.12 -1.93
CA GLN A 56 -13.56 -6.95 -2.69
C GLN A 56 -13.32 -5.48 -3.07
N LEU A 57 -14.37 -4.79 -3.52
CA LEU A 57 -14.31 -3.36 -3.77
C LEU A 57 -13.95 -2.57 -2.49
N SER A 58 -14.46 -2.99 -1.33
CA SER A 58 -14.09 -2.40 -0.05
C SER A 58 -12.61 -2.59 0.27
N ILE A 59 -12.04 -3.78 0.06
CA ILE A 59 -10.60 -4.04 0.26
C ILE A 59 -9.77 -3.16 -0.67
N PHE A 60 -10.15 -3.07 -1.94
CA PHE A 60 -9.49 -2.19 -2.91
C PHE A 60 -9.53 -0.72 -2.47
N ASN A 61 -10.68 -0.23 -2.02
CA ASN A 61 -10.83 1.13 -1.53
C ASN A 61 -10.03 1.39 -0.25
N SER A 62 -9.94 0.42 0.67
CA SER A 62 -9.04 0.51 1.84
C SER A 62 -7.59 0.71 1.41
N LEU A 63 -7.13 -0.06 0.41
CA LEU A 63 -5.76 0.06 -0.11
C LEU A 63 -5.53 1.43 -0.77
N VAL A 64 -6.48 1.90 -1.58
CA VAL A 64 -6.46 3.24 -2.20
C VAL A 64 -6.33 4.33 -1.12
N LEU A 65 -7.11 4.25 -0.05
CA LEU A 65 -7.08 5.22 1.05
C LEU A 65 -5.76 5.17 1.80
N PHE A 66 -5.26 3.96 2.09
CA PHE A 66 -3.95 3.76 2.69
C PHE A 66 -2.84 4.40 1.85
N LEU A 67 -2.75 4.07 0.57
CA LEU A 67 -1.73 4.58 -0.34
C LEU A 67 -1.74 6.09 -0.40
N ASN A 68 -2.92 6.69 -0.57
CA ASN A 68 -3.04 8.14 -0.59
C ASN A 68 -2.66 8.78 0.75
N ARG A 69 -3.08 8.23 1.89
CA ARG A 69 -2.71 8.78 3.21
C ARG A 69 -1.21 8.69 3.46
N HIS A 70 -0.62 7.55 3.08
CA HIS A 70 0.78 7.21 3.33
C HIS A 70 1.74 7.92 2.36
N MET A 71 1.28 8.24 1.16
CA MET A 71 2.07 8.88 0.12
C MET A 71 1.75 10.38 -0.08
N GLU A 72 0.70 10.93 0.51
CA GLU A 72 0.54 12.38 0.57
C GLU A 72 1.41 12.94 1.68
N ASN A 73 1.90 14.19 1.52
CA ASN A 73 2.84 14.84 2.45
C ASN A 73 2.17 15.27 3.78
N ASN A 74 1.52 14.32 4.44
CA ASN A 74 0.79 14.43 5.70
C ASN A 74 1.71 14.10 6.89
N GLY A 75 1.14 14.21 8.10
CA GLY A 75 1.83 14.07 9.37
C GLY A 75 2.72 12.83 9.51
N HIS A 76 2.28 11.68 9.01
CA HIS A 76 2.96 10.38 9.12
C HIS A 76 3.03 9.70 7.74
N SER A 77 3.73 10.33 6.80
CA SER A 77 3.86 9.85 5.42
C SER A 77 5.26 9.38 5.09
N ILE A 78 5.37 8.49 4.10
CA ILE A 78 6.65 8.01 3.59
C ILE A 78 7.52 9.13 3.05
N PHE A 79 6.92 10.13 2.38
CA PHE A 79 7.68 11.28 1.86
C PHE A 79 8.18 12.18 2.98
N ARG A 80 7.42 12.34 4.08
CA ARG A 80 7.93 13.03 5.27
C ARG A 80 9.10 12.26 5.87
N LEU A 81 8.99 10.94 6.01
CA LEU A 81 10.05 10.10 6.55
C LEU A 81 11.34 10.21 5.72
N ILE A 82 11.24 10.03 4.40
CA ILE A 82 12.36 10.17 3.45
C ILE A 82 13.03 11.53 3.62
N ARG A 83 12.24 12.61 3.71
CA ARG A 83 12.75 13.96 3.91
C ARG A 83 13.48 14.10 5.25
N LEU A 84 12.87 13.66 6.35
CA LEU A 84 13.48 13.76 7.68
C LEU A 84 14.82 13.00 7.75
N ILE A 85 14.88 11.79 7.19
CA ILE A 85 16.12 11.00 7.10
C ILE A 85 17.16 11.76 6.25
N SER A 86 16.77 12.25 5.08
CA SER A 86 17.67 12.97 4.17
C SER A 86 18.20 14.29 4.74
N GLU A 87 17.39 15.03 5.50
CA GLU A 87 17.79 16.30 6.09
C GLU A 87 18.70 16.11 7.32
N ASN A 88 18.70 14.92 7.92
CA ASN A 88 19.41 14.60 9.16
C ASN A 88 20.41 13.46 8.98
N LYS A 89 21.12 13.38 7.84
CA LYS A 89 22.06 12.29 7.53
C LYS A 89 23.14 12.07 8.59
N SER A 90 23.66 13.15 9.18
CA SER A 90 24.68 13.08 10.24
C SER A 90 24.16 12.37 11.49
N LEU A 91 22.89 12.59 11.84
CA LEU A 91 22.22 11.90 12.94
C LEU A 91 22.05 10.41 12.63
N VAL A 92 21.69 10.07 11.39
CA VAL A 92 21.60 8.67 10.94
C VAL A 92 22.96 7.99 11.07
N ALA A 93 24.01 8.60 10.55
CA ALA A 93 25.38 8.07 10.65
C ALA A 93 25.83 7.92 12.12
N GLN A 94 25.53 8.91 12.97
CA GLN A 94 25.81 8.85 14.40
C GLN A 94 25.09 7.67 15.06
N ARG A 95 23.78 7.51 14.81
CA ARG A 95 22.96 6.44 15.39
C ARG A 95 23.49 5.04 15.03
N HIS A 96 23.94 4.85 13.79
CA HIS A 96 24.61 3.61 13.35
C HIS A 96 25.95 3.40 14.05
N SER A 97 26.79 4.44 14.13
CA SER A 97 28.10 4.35 14.78
C SER A 97 28.02 4.04 16.28
N GLU A 98 26.94 4.47 16.94
CA GLU A 98 26.69 4.22 18.37
C GLU A 98 26.14 2.80 18.65
N GLY A 99 25.95 1.97 17.62
CA GLY A 99 25.40 0.61 17.77
C GLY A 99 24.01 0.59 18.40
N ARG A 100 23.26 1.71 18.30
CA ARG A 100 21.87 1.76 18.75
C ARG A 100 20.92 1.01 17.83
N SER A 101 21.39 0.60 16.65
CA SER A 101 20.67 -0.35 15.81
C SER A 101 20.64 -1.71 16.51
N GLN A 102 19.45 -2.28 16.66
CA GLN A 102 19.29 -3.63 17.22
C GLN A 102 19.84 -4.73 16.28
N HIS A 103 20.33 -4.33 15.12
CA HIS A 103 20.82 -5.19 14.05
C HIS A 103 22.17 -4.68 13.54
N PRO A 104 23.06 -5.58 13.09
CA PRO A 104 24.38 -5.21 12.56
C PRO A 104 24.23 -4.24 11.39
N THR A 105 25.04 -3.19 11.39
CA THR A 105 25.10 -2.20 10.31
C THR A 105 25.30 -2.90 8.97
N THR A 106 24.32 -2.76 8.07
CA THR A 106 24.39 -3.25 6.69
C THR A 106 25.39 -2.48 5.83
N TRP A 107 25.85 -1.32 6.28
CA TRP A 107 26.80 -0.47 5.58
C TRP A 107 28.18 -0.54 6.21
N GLU A 108 29.18 -0.78 5.38
CA GLU A 108 30.60 -0.82 5.77
C GLU A 108 31.22 0.59 5.80
N SER A 109 30.57 1.58 5.17
CA SER A 109 31.04 2.97 5.14
C SER A 109 29.91 4.02 5.10
N THR A 110 30.26 5.26 5.46
CA THR A 110 29.37 6.44 5.33
C THR A 110 28.96 6.70 3.87
N GLU A 111 29.82 6.35 2.91
CA GLU A 111 29.54 6.53 1.48
C GLU A 111 28.38 5.63 1.01
N GLU A 112 28.35 4.37 1.46
CA GLU A 112 27.26 3.44 1.14
C GLU A 112 25.92 3.85 1.76
N LEU A 113 25.96 4.42 2.98
CA LEU A 113 24.78 5.03 3.62
C LEU A 113 24.27 6.20 2.78
N ASP A 114 25.15 7.08 2.31
CA ASP A 114 24.80 8.22 1.47
C ASP A 114 24.20 7.78 0.13
N LEU A 115 24.77 6.76 -0.52
CA LEU A 115 24.21 6.15 -1.72
C LEU A 115 22.81 5.58 -1.49
N SER A 116 22.59 4.94 -0.33
CA SER A 116 21.28 4.37 0.04
C SER A 116 20.23 5.45 0.26
N ILE A 117 20.59 6.55 0.93
CA ILE A 117 19.71 7.71 1.12
C ILE A 117 19.38 8.36 -0.23
N ASN A 118 20.37 8.51 -1.12
CA ASN A 118 20.17 9.08 -2.45
C ASN A 118 19.27 8.19 -3.33
N SER A 119 19.45 6.86 -3.26
CA SER A 119 18.58 5.89 -3.92
C SER A 119 17.14 6.00 -3.40
N MET A 120 16.95 6.06 -2.08
CA MET A 120 15.64 6.27 -1.45
C MET A 120 14.96 7.56 -1.94
N LEU A 121 15.70 8.68 -2.02
CA LEU A 121 15.20 9.94 -2.56
C LEU A 121 14.81 9.82 -4.03
N HIS A 122 15.62 9.15 -4.85
CA HIS A 122 15.34 8.94 -6.26
C HIS A 122 14.03 8.16 -6.45
N HIS A 123 13.88 7.03 -5.76
CA HIS A 123 12.66 6.23 -5.80
C HIS A 123 11.45 6.99 -5.24
N GLY A 124 11.62 7.77 -4.17
CA GLY A 124 10.57 8.61 -3.60
C GLY A 124 10.09 9.68 -4.58
N ASN A 125 11.01 10.35 -5.27
CA ASN A 125 10.69 11.34 -6.30
C ASN A 125 10.04 10.72 -7.53
N SER A 126 10.49 9.53 -7.96
CA SER A 126 9.85 8.78 -9.03
C SER A 126 8.40 8.46 -8.68
N LEU A 127 8.17 7.89 -7.49
CA LEU A 127 6.83 7.52 -7.02
C LEU A 127 5.92 8.74 -6.84
N LYS A 128 6.44 9.86 -6.32
CA LYS A 128 5.67 11.11 -6.16
C LYS A 128 5.17 11.67 -7.49
N ASN A 129 5.95 11.50 -8.55
CA ASN A 129 5.63 12.01 -9.89
C ASN A 129 4.89 10.99 -10.76
N ASP A 130 4.69 9.78 -10.23
CA ASP A 130 4.07 8.67 -10.95
C ASP A 130 2.64 9.01 -11.40
N ARG A 131 2.32 8.70 -12.66
CA ARG A 131 1.01 8.96 -13.25
C ARG A 131 -0.09 8.18 -12.53
N HIS A 132 0.17 6.93 -12.14
CA HIS A 132 -0.78 6.08 -11.44
C HIS A 132 -1.05 6.61 -10.04
N PHE A 133 -0.02 7.10 -9.34
CA PHE A 133 -0.24 7.73 -8.03
C PHE A 133 -1.11 8.99 -8.14
N LYS A 134 -0.85 9.85 -9.12
CA LYS A 134 -1.68 11.04 -9.36
C LYS A 134 -3.13 10.68 -9.70
N ARG A 135 -3.35 9.64 -10.53
CA ARG A 135 -4.70 9.08 -10.80
C ARG A 135 -5.37 8.60 -9.52
N LEU A 136 -4.65 7.86 -8.68
CA LEU A 136 -5.17 7.29 -7.43
C LEU A 136 -5.68 8.38 -6.49
N ARG A 137 -4.99 9.52 -6.46
CA ARG A 137 -5.37 10.70 -5.68
C ARG A 137 -6.68 11.31 -6.17
N VAL A 138 -6.82 11.49 -7.48
CA VAL A 138 -8.09 12.01 -8.05
C VAL A 138 -9.22 10.98 -7.87
N PHE A 139 -8.93 9.68 -8.02
CA PHE A 139 -9.91 8.61 -7.82
C PHE A 139 -10.43 8.62 -6.39
N ARG A 140 -9.54 8.70 -5.39
CA ARG A 140 -9.93 8.86 -3.99
C ARG A 140 -10.77 10.12 -3.78
N ASP A 141 -10.36 11.27 -4.30
CA ASP A 141 -11.12 12.52 -4.16
C ASP A 141 -12.52 12.41 -4.77
N SER A 142 -12.68 11.65 -5.86
CA SER A 142 -13.98 11.37 -6.46
C SER A 142 -14.85 10.44 -5.59
N TYR A 143 -14.23 9.46 -4.95
CA TYR A 143 -14.91 8.50 -4.09
C TYR A 143 -15.34 9.11 -2.75
N LEU A 144 -14.47 9.92 -2.13
CA LEU A 144 -14.74 10.63 -0.88
C LEU A 144 -15.58 11.90 -1.09
N GLY A 145 -15.50 12.49 -2.29
CA GLY A 145 -16.17 13.72 -2.64
C GLY A 145 -17.64 13.52 -2.96
N HIS A 146 -18.50 13.49 -1.95
CA HIS A 146 -19.96 13.59 -2.15
C HIS A 146 -20.43 14.95 -2.72
N ARG A 147 -19.50 15.91 -2.99
CA ARG A 147 -19.82 17.33 -3.21
C ARG A 147 -19.07 18.03 -4.36
N LEU A 148 -18.14 17.38 -5.05
CA LEU A 148 -17.43 18.01 -6.17
C LEU A 148 -18.02 17.54 -7.49
N GLY A 149 -18.37 18.49 -8.37
CA GLY A 149 -18.85 18.18 -9.71
C GLY A 149 -17.75 17.56 -10.57
N ARG A 150 -18.15 16.75 -11.56
CA ARG A 150 -17.25 16.04 -12.49
C ARG A 150 -16.15 16.92 -13.10
N THR A 151 -16.50 18.17 -13.41
CA THR A 151 -15.59 19.21 -13.93
C THR A 151 -14.36 19.46 -13.05
N ALA A 152 -14.51 19.45 -11.73
CA ALA A 152 -13.38 19.71 -10.82
C ALA A 152 -12.36 18.56 -10.80
N PHE A 153 -12.80 17.33 -11.11
CA PHE A 153 -11.92 16.18 -11.24
C PHE A 153 -11.21 16.17 -12.60
N ASP A 154 -11.93 16.51 -13.66
CA ASP A 154 -11.37 16.61 -15.01
C ASP A 154 -10.29 17.70 -15.07
N GLU A 155 -10.48 18.85 -14.42
CA GLU A 155 -9.46 19.90 -14.29
C GLU A 155 -8.21 19.42 -13.54
N LYS A 156 -8.36 18.63 -12.48
CA LYS A 156 -7.22 18.03 -11.75
C LYS A 156 -6.44 17.06 -12.62
N LEU A 157 -7.13 16.20 -13.38
CA LEU A 157 -6.51 15.26 -14.31
C LEU A 157 -5.75 15.99 -15.42
N GLN A 158 -6.37 17.01 -16.03
CA GLN A 158 -5.73 17.82 -17.06
C GLN A 158 -4.48 18.56 -16.55
N LYS A 159 -4.54 19.14 -15.35
CA LYS A 159 -3.37 19.78 -14.71
C LYS A 159 -2.20 18.82 -14.51
N ASP A 160 -2.51 17.55 -14.22
CA ASP A 160 -1.53 16.49 -14.01
C ASP A 160 -1.12 15.77 -15.32
N GLY A 161 -1.67 16.14 -16.48
CA GLY A 161 -1.39 15.52 -17.79
C GLY A 161 -2.00 14.13 -17.95
N ILE A 162 -3.19 13.90 -17.40
CA ILE A 162 -3.84 12.60 -17.32
C ILE A 162 -5.15 12.60 -18.11
N ASP A 163 -5.35 11.56 -18.93
CA ASP A 163 -6.47 11.50 -19.88
C ASP A 163 -7.71 10.82 -19.31
N ASP A 164 -7.55 10.00 -18.25
CA ASP A 164 -8.65 9.29 -17.61
C ASP A 164 -8.40 8.98 -16.13
N LEU A 165 -9.51 8.74 -15.41
CA LEU A 165 -9.56 8.41 -13.98
C LEU A 165 -9.41 6.90 -13.70
N ARG A 166 -9.39 6.06 -14.74
CA ARG A 166 -9.39 4.61 -14.55
C ARG A 166 -8.09 4.18 -13.88
N ILE A 167 -8.25 3.42 -12.80
CA ILE A 167 -7.15 2.79 -12.11
C ILE A 167 -7.46 1.31 -11.99
N SER A 168 -6.52 0.49 -12.44
CA SER A 168 -6.64 -0.97 -12.37
C SER A 168 -6.21 -1.49 -11.00
N LEU A 169 -6.62 -2.71 -10.68
CA LEU A 169 -6.14 -3.42 -9.50
C LEU A 169 -4.60 -3.55 -9.51
N ASN A 170 -4.03 -3.85 -10.67
CA ASN A 170 -2.58 -3.95 -10.86
C ASN A 170 -1.86 -2.62 -10.56
N ASP A 171 -2.43 -1.49 -10.95
CA ASP A 171 -1.85 -0.17 -10.63
C ASP A 171 -1.77 0.05 -9.11
N ALA A 172 -2.82 -0.32 -8.38
CA ALA A 172 -2.83 -0.19 -6.92
C ALA A 172 -1.85 -1.17 -6.24
N ILE A 173 -1.73 -2.39 -6.77
CA ILE A 173 -0.75 -3.38 -6.29
C ILE A 173 0.68 -2.86 -6.50
N ASP A 174 1.03 -2.40 -7.71
CA ASP A 174 2.37 -1.86 -8.02
C ASP A 174 2.74 -0.66 -7.12
N LEU A 175 1.81 0.29 -6.97
CA LEU A 175 2.01 1.44 -6.10
C LEU A 175 2.25 1.02 -4.64
N MET A 176 1.51 0.01 -4.17
CA MET A 176 1.69 -0.51 -2.82
C MET A 176 3.05 -1.19 -2.64
N GLU A 177 3.46 -2.04 -3.58
CA GLU A 177 4.78 -2.70 -3.53
C GLU A 177 5.91 -1.67 -3.49
N ARG A 178 5.83 -0.63 -4.31
CA ARG A 178 6.82 0.46 -4.34
C ARG A 178 6.80 1.28 -3.05
N ALA A 179 5.62 1.54 -2.47
CA ALA A 179 5.49 2.21 -1.19
C ALA A 179 6.09 1.35 -0.06
N THR A 180 5.80 0.05 -0.02
CA THR A 180 6.38 -0.86 0.97
C THR A 180 7.90 -0.97 0.82
N TYR A 181 8.41 -1.10 -0.40
CA TYR A 181 9.86 -1.10 -0.66
C TYR A 181 10.54 0.15 -0.11
N LEU A 182 10.04 1.34 -0.45
CA LEU A 182 10.58 2.61 0.05
C LEU A 182 10.51 2.69 1.57
N THR A 183 9.46 2.15 2.17
CA THR A 183 9.29 2.25 3.60
C THR A 183 10.24 1.27 4.31
N GLY A 184 10.42 0.06 3.76
CA GLY A 184 11.45 -0.89 4.15
C GLY A 184 12.84 -0.27 4.14
N LEU A 185 13.20 0.34 3.01
CA LEU A 185 14.48 1.04 2.86
C LEU A 185 14.65 2.15 3.91
N ALA A 186 13.63 2.96 4.16
CA ALA A 186 13.67 4.02 5.17
C ALA A 186 13.86 3.47 6.60
N THR A 187 13.19 2.36 6.95
CA THR A 187 13.35 1.72 8.27
C THR A 187 14.74 1.12 8.46
N VAL A 188 15.29 0.50 7.42
CA VAL A 188 16.65 -0.06 7.42
C VAL A 188 17.66 1.10 7.57
N ILE A 189 17.49 2.19 6.83
CA ILE A 189 18.35 3.39 6.93
C ILE A 189 18.29 4.01 8.32
N TRP A 190 17.12 4.10 8.94
CA TRP A 190 17.00 4.76 10.24
C TRP A 190 17.59 3.96 11.40
N ASP A 191 17.27 2.67 11.52
CA ASP A 191 17.56 1.90 12.74
C ASP A 191 18.25 0.55 12.49
N GLY A 192 18.67 0.30 11.23
CA GLY A 192 19.07 -1.05 10.80
C GLY A 192 17.91 -2.05 10.88
N GLY A 193 16.67 -1.54 11.03
CA GLY A 193 15.50 -2.33 11.34
C GLY A 193 15.17 -3.32 10.24
N ILE A 194 14.88 -4.56 10.61
CA ILE A 194 14.23 -5.51 9.70
C ILE A 194 12.76 -5.13 9.63
N TRP A 195 12.22 -4.96 8.42
CA TRP A 195 10.78 -4.86 8.23
C TRP A 195 10.14 -6.23 8.50
N GLN A 196 9.90 -6.53 9.78
CA GLN A 196 9.47 -7.86 10.19
C GLN A 196 8.02 -8.15 9.81
N GLY A 197 7.82 -9.34 9.22
CA GLY A 197 6.53 -9.93 8.96
C GLY A 197 5.72 -9.33 7.80
N HIS A 198 6.27 -8.44 6.96
CA HIS A 198 5.54 -7.99 5.77
C HIS A 198 5.26 -9.12 4.81
N THR A 199 6.32 -9.86 4.44
CA THR A 199 6.20 -11.02 3.56
C THR A 199 5.23 -12.04 4.16
N GLU A 200 5.33 -12.33 5.45
CA GLU A 200 4.44 -13.27 6.15
C GLU A 200 2.97 -12.80 6.16
N ARG A 201 2.71 -11.51 6.42
CA ARG A 201 1.35 -10.94 6.42
C ARG A 201 0.75 -10.94 5.02
N MET A 202 1.53 -10.56 4.02
CA MET A 202 1.12 -10.59 2.62
C MET A 202 0.85 -12.02 2.16
N GLU A 203 1.76 -12.95 2.42
CA GLU A 203 1.56 -14.37 2.12
C GLU A 203 0.34 -14.94 2.85
N GLY A 204 0.14 -14.58 4.11
CA GLY A 204 -1.02 -15.01 4.88
C GLY A 204 -2.33 -14.51 4.27
N GLY A 205 -2.38 -13.25 3.84
CA GLY A 205 -3.50 -12.71 3.08
C GLY A 205 -3.74 -13.47 1.78
N TYR A 206 -2.68 -13.68 1.00
CA TYR A 206 -2.74 -14.42 -0.25
C TYR A 206 -3.28 -15.84 -0.08
N LYS A 207 -2.65 -16.64 0.79
CA LYS A 207 -3.00 -18.04 1.03
C LYS A 207 -4.44 -18.19 1.51
N ASN A 208 -4.88 -17.31 2.43
CA ASN A 208 -6.25 -17.36 2.95
C ASN A 208 -7.28 -17.01 1.87
N THR A 209 -7.01 -15.99 1.05
CA THR A 209 -7.92 -15.59 -0.04
C THR A 209 -7.94 -16.62 -1.16
N GLN A 210 -6.80 -17.18 -1.54
CA GLN A 210 -6.72 -18.29 -2.49
C GLN A 210 -7.54 -19.48 -2.00
N LEU A 211 -7.33 -19.92 -0.75
CA LEU A 211 -8.08 -21.03 -0.16
C LEU A 211 -9.59 -20.75 -0.15
N PHE A 212 -9.99 -19.51 0.18
CA PHE A 212 -11.38 -19.09 0.09
C PHE A 212 -11.92 -19.24 -1.33
N ILE A 213 -11.21 -18.71 -2.35
CA ILE A 213 -11.63 -18.81 -3.76
C ILE A 213 -11.73 -20.28 -4.17
N ASP A 214 -10.76 -21.11 -3.81
CA ASP A 214 -10.72 -22.53 -4.18
C ASP A 214 -11.91 -23.31 -3.60
N LEU A 215 -12.24 -23.06 -2.32
CA LEU A 215 -13.32 -23.74 -1.62
C LEU A 215 -14.73 -23.21 -1.95
N LEU A 216 -14.84 -21.99 -2.49
CA LEU A 216 -16.12 -21.37 -2.82
C LEU A 216 -16.82 -22.16 -3.96
N PRO A 217 -18.03 -22.70 -3.80
CA PRO A 217 -18.74 -23.33 -4.91
C PRO A 217 -19.26 -22.28 -5.90
N GLU A 218 -19.76 -22.72 -7.06
CA GLU A 218 -20.53 -21.84 -7.94
C GLU A 218 -21.84 -21.44 -7.24
N LEU A 219 -21.92 -20.17 -6.82
CA LEU A 219 -22.92 -19.73 -5.86
C LEU A 219 -24.33 -19.69 -6.44
N SER A 220 -24.46 -19.39 -7.73
CA SER A 220 -25.76 -19.33 -8.41
C SER A 220 -26.44 -20.71 -8.43
N GLU A 221 -25.68 -21.78 -8.66
CA GLU A 221 -26.18 -23.16 -8.60
C GLU A 221 -26.61 -23.56 -7.19
N LEU A 222 -25.81 -23.17 -6.19
CA LEU A 222 -26.10 -23.46 -4.78
C LEU A 222 -27.36 -22.74 -4.31
N GLU A 223 -27.51 -21.46 -4.62
CA GLU A 223 -28.69 -20.66 -4.29
C GLU A 223 -29.96 -21.25 -4.91
N LEU A 224 -29.88 -21.67 -6.18
CA LEU A 224 -31.00 -22.32 -6.88
C LEU A 224 -31.39 -23.65 -6.23
N LYS A 225 -30.42 -24.44 -5.76
CA LYS A 225 -30.69 -25.69 -5.05
C LYS A 225 -31.38 -25.44 -3.71
N ILE A 226 -30.86 -24.53 -2.91
CA ILE A 226 -31.44 -24.14 -1.62
C ILE A 226 -32.88 -23.62 -1.81
N ALA A 227 -33.11 -22.78 -2.82
CA ALA A 227 -34.45 -22.27 -3.12
C ALA A 227 -35.46 -23.34 -3.55
N LYS A 228 -34.99 -24.47 -4.10
CA LYS A 228 -35.84 -25.62 -4.44
C LYS A 228 -36.11 -26.51 -3.22
N ASP A 229 -35.11 -26.72 -2.37
CA ASP A 229 -35.23 -27.58 -1.17
C ASP A 229 -36.14 -26.96 -0.08
N HIS A 230 -36.40 -25.66 -0.15
CA HIS A 230 -37.29 -24.92 0.77
C HIS A 230 -38.68 -24.60 0.20
N LYS A 231 -39.05 -25.14 -0.96
CA LYS A 231 -40.39 -25.06 -1.54
C LYS A 231 -41.12 -26.39 -1.40
#